data_AF-A0A3D3VR28-F1
#
_entry.id   AF-A0A3D3VR28-F1
#
_cell.length_a   1.000
_cell.length_b   1.000
_cell.length_c   1.000
_cell.angle_alpha   90.00
_cell.angle_beta   90.00
_cell.angle_gamma   90.00
#
_symmetry.space_group_name_H-M   'P 1'
#
loop_
_entity.id
_entity.type
_entity.pdbx_description
1 polymer ?
#
loop_
_entity_poly.entity_id
_entity_poly.type
_entity_poly.pdbx_seq_one_letter_code
_entity_poly.pdbx_strand_id
1 'polypeptide(L)'
;MDKSARFDHNFDVSHLSLPEAVKKILQTDTRFSPAAYDFVRRSLDQSLRKFRKSEQPTPSHVQGHELLEGFRLLALNEFGPMAKTVLHEWGIQNCAHVGDIVFHLVQHGILGKSETDRPEDFQEIWTFNEAFVLPFQPCQRSVVSKKTVRRVTPSKTRSGNRKPKPHTPKKNS
;
A
#
# COMPACT_ATOMS: atom_id res chain seq x y z
N MET A 1 -49.35 29.65 -38.04
CA MET A 1 -49.55 28.95 -36.75
C MET A 1 -48.44 27.90 -36.65
N ASP A 2 -47.32 28.18 -35.96
CA ASP A 2 -47.13 27.98 -34.50
C ASP A 2 -46.93 26.47 -34.20
N LYS A 3 -45.87 25.92 -33.61
CA LYS A 3 -44.69 26.36 -32.83
C LYS A 3 -43.57 25.33 -33.05
N SER A 4 -42.34 25.75 -33.30
CA SER A 4 -41.20 25.62 -32.37
C SER A 4 -41.26 24.40 -31.43
N ALA A 5 -40.43 23.40 -31.72
CA ALA A 5 -39.85 22.53 -30.70
C ALA A 5 -38.33 22.49 -30.95
N ARG A 6 -37.67 23.60 -30.61
CA ARG A 6 -36.25 23.54 -30.25
C ARG A 6 -36.18 22.67 -29.00
N PHE A 7 -35.59 21.50 -29.15
CA PHE A 7 -35.16 20.69 -28.02
C PHE A 7 -33.88 21.36 -27.49
N ASP A 8 -34.06 22.39 -26.67
CA ASP A 8 -32.99 22.95 -25.87
C ASP A 8 -32.63 21.91 -24.79
N HIS A 9 -31.83 20.91 -25.18
CA HIS A 9 -31.02 20.18 -24.20
C HIS A 9 -29.87 21.08 -23.78
N ASN A 10 -30.24 22.00 -22.89
CA ASN A 10 -29.34 22.79 -22.08
C ASN A 10 -28.67 21.85 -21.07
N PHE A 11 -27.77 20.99 -21.55
CA PHE A 11 -26.83 20.26 -20.72
C PHE A 11 -25.54 21.08 -20.63
N ASP A 12 -25.67 22.33 -20.18
CA ASP A 12 -24.52 23.09 -19.67
C ASP A 12 -24.23 22.62 -18.25
N VAL A 13 -23.82 21.35 -18.12
CA VAL A 13 -23.01 20.94 -16.98
C VAL A 13 -21.61 21.28 -17.43
N SER A 14 -21.09 22.41 -16.95
CA SER A 14 -19.71 22.81 -17.20
C SER A 14 -18.79 21.69 -16.71
N HIS A 15 -18.45 20.75 -17.58
CA HIS A 15 -17.59 19.62 -17.25
C HIS A 15 -16.19 20.19 -17.12
N LEU A 16 -15.84 20.61 -15.90
CA LEU A 16 -14.50 21.09 -15.59
C LEU A 16 -13.49 20.07 -16.10
N SER A 17 -12.42 20.55 -16.73
CA SER A 17 -11.28 19.68 -16.99
C SER A 17 -10.60 19.33 -15.67
N LEU A 18 -9.88 18.20 -15.63
CA LEU A 18 -9.13 17.80 -14.43
C LEU A 18 -8.20 18.94 -13.91
N PRO A 19 -7.43 19.64 -14.75
CA PRO A 19 -6.60 20.76 -14.30
C PRO A 19 -7.41 21.91 -13.67
N GLU A 20 -8.59 22.23 -14.21
CA GLU A 20 -9.44 23.29 -13.67
C GLU A 20 -10.07 22.91 -12.33
N ALA A 21 -10.50 21.65 -12.20
CA ALA A 21 -10.99 21.14 -10.93
C ALA A 21 -9.89 21.11 -9.87
N VAL A 22 -8.69 20.61 -10.20
CA VAL A 22 -7.54 20.62 -9.29
C VAL A 22 -7.19 22.04 -8.86
N LYS A 23 -7.19 23.01 -9.79
CA LYS A 23 -6.95 24.42 -9.44
C LYS A 23 -7.97 24.95 -8.43
N LYS A 24 -9.26 24.57 -8.55
CA LYS A 24 -10.30 24.95 -7.58
C LYS A 24 -10.11 24.25 -6.24
N ILE A 25 -9.80 22.95 -6.25
CA ILE A 25 -9.58 22.17 -5.03
C ILE A 25 -8.40 22.76 -4.24
N LEU A 26 -7.31 23.12 -4.92
CA LEU A 26 -6.13 23.73 -4.29
C LEU A 26 -6.38 25.12 -3.69
N GLN A 27 -7.51 25.77 -3.99
CA GLN A 27 -7.90 27.00 -3.30
C GLN A 27 -8.51 26.72 -1.92
N THR A 28 -9.06 25.53 -1.71
CA THR A 28 -9.74 25.13 -0.47
C THR A 28 -8.92 24.14 0.36
N ASP A 29 -8.18 23.26 -0.29
CA ASP A 29 -7.40 22.18 0.33
C ASP A 29 -6.08 21.97 -0.41
N THR A 30 -4.98 22.24 0.28
CA THR A 30 -3.61 22.11 -0.23
C THR A 30 -2.87 20.90 0.33
N ARG A 31 -3.57 19.94 0.97
CA ARG A 31 -2.96 18.74 1.55
C ARG A 31 -2.32 17.84 0.49
N PHE A 32 -2.84 17.87 -0.74
CA PHE A 32 -2.40 17.00 -1.84
C PHE A 32 -1.81 17.81 -3.00
N SER A 33 -0.72 17.29 -3.58
CA SER A 33 -0.10 17.86 -4.78
C SER A 33 -1.01 17.68 -6.01
N PRO A 34 -0.97 18.58 -7.02
CA PRO A 34 -1.67 18.38 -8.28
C PRO A 34 -1.47 16.99 -8.90
N ALA A 35 -0.23 16.48 -8.86
CA ALA A 35 0.13 15.17 -9.40
C ALA A 35 -0.60 14.01 -8.71
N ALA A 36 -1.02 14.17 -7.46
CA ALA A 36 -1.81 13.19 -6.72
C ALA A 36 -3.16 12.93 -7.41
N TYR A 37 -3.82 14.00 -7.86
CA TYR A 37 -5.13 13.93 -8.51
C TYR A 37 -5.03 13.24 -9.88
N ASP A 38 -4.01 13.58 -10.67
CA ASP A 38 -3.73 12.89 -11.93
C ASP A 38 -3.44 11.40 -11.71
N PHE A 39 -2.65 11.07 -10.68
CA PHE A 39 -2.31 9.69 -10.36
C PHE A 39 -3.52 8.86 -9.94
N VAL A 40 -4.38 9.40 -9.07
CA VAL A 40 -5.63 8.72 -8.64
C VAL A 40 -6.58 8.53 -9.83
N ARG A 41 -6.72 9.53 -10.71
CA ARG A 41 -7.53 9.40 -11.93
C ARG A 41 -7.05 8.23 -12.80
N ARG A 42 -5.73 8.14 -13.04
CA ARG A 42 -5.14 7.04 -13.82
C ARG A 42 -5.30 5.68 -13.13
N SER A 43 -5.21 5.64 -11.81
CA SER A 43 -5.43 4.42 -11.01
C SER A 43 -6.88 3.93 -11.13
N LEU A 44 -7.85 4.83 -11.14
CA LEU A 44 -9.25 4.49 -11.37
C LEU A 44 -9.48 3.93 -12.78
N ASP A 45 -8.93 4.59 -13.80
CA ASP A 45 -9.02 4.10 -15.18
C ASP A 45 -8.40 2.70 -15.34
N GLN A 46 -7.27 2.45 -14.69
CA GLN A 46 -6.64 1.12 -14.68
C GLN A 46 -7.52 0.09 -13.96
N SER A 47 -8.10 0.46 -12.82
CA SER A 47 -8.97 -0.43 -12.02
C SER A 47 -10.23 -0.79 -12.80
N LEU A 48 -10.89 0.19 -13.42
CA LEU A 48 -12.02 -0.02 -14.31
C LEU A 48 -11.69 -1.02 -15.43
N ARG A 49 -10.52 -0.89 -16.06
CA ARG A 49 -10.10 -1.82 -17.12
C ARG A 49 -9.81 -3.23 -16.61
N LYS A 50 -9.26 -3.36 -15.41
CA LYS A 50 -8.90 -4.65 -14.80
C LYS A 50 -10.11 -5.42 -14.27
N PHE A 51 -11.06 -4.73 -13.63
CA PHE A 51 -12.20 -5.35 -12.96
C PHE A 51 -13.45 -5.43 -13.84
N ARG A 52 -13.48 -4.77 -15.01
CA ARG A 52 -14.48 -5.00 -16.04
C ARG A 52 -14.38 -6.44 -16.58
N LYS A 53 -15.18 -7.34 -16.01
CA LYS A 53 -15.57 -8.58 -16.68
C LYS A 53 -16.38 -8.22 -17.93
N SER A 54 -16.07 -8.82 -19.08
CA SER A 54 -16.55 -8.40 -20.41
C SER A 54 -18.08 -8.41 -20.63
N GLU A 55 -18.89 -8.83 -19.65
CA GLU A 55 -20.29 -9.21 -19.83
C GLU A 55 -21.26 -8.52 -18.85
N GLN A 56 -20.97 -7.30 -18.34
CA GLN A 56 -21.95 -6.57 -17.52
C GLN A 56 -22.40 -5.24 -18.17
N PRO A 57 -23.71 -5.08 -18.43
CA PRO A 57 -24.29 -3.89 -19.08
C PRO A 57 -24.54 -2.72 -18.11
N THR A 58 -24.12 -2.82 -16.84
CA THR A 58 -24.29 -1.75 -15.85
C THR A 58 -23.11 -0.78 -15.86
N PRO A 59 -23.32 0.51 -15.51
CA PRO A 59 -22.22 1.45 -15.30
C PRO A 59 -21.25 0.82 -14.30
N SER A 60 -20.04 0.51 -14.77
CA SER A 60 -19.02 -0.18 -13.97
C SER A 60 -18.58 0.75 -12.85
N HIS A 61 -19.11 0.53 -11.67
CA HIS A 61 -18.63 1.13 -10.44
C HIS A 61 -17.44 0.32 -9.93
N VAL A 62 -16.37 0.98 -9.51
CA VAL A 62 -15.22 0.32 -8.86
C VAL A 62 -15.38 0.49 -7.37
N GLN A 63 -15.34 -0.60 -6.62
CA GLN A 63 -15.40 -0.50 -5.16
C GLN A 63 -14.12 0.15 -4.61
N GLY A 64 -14.21 0.84 -3.47
CA GLY A 64 -13.06 1.52 -2.86
C GLY A 64 -11.83 0.61 -2.70
N HIS A 65 -12.05 -0.64 -2.30
CA HIS A 65 -10.99 -1.64 -2.17
C HIS A 65 -10.32 -2.02 -3.50
N GLU A 66 -11.09 -2.12 -4.59
CA GLU A 66 -10.56 -2.42 -5.93
C GLU A 66 -9.73 -1.26 -6.45
N LEU A 67 -10.16 -0.02 -6.18
CA LEU A 67 -9.40 1.17 -6.51
C LEU A 67 -8.08 1.22 -5.72
N LEU A 68 -8.10 0.94 -4.41
CA LEU A 68 -6.90 0.93 -3.59
C LEU A 68 -5.89 -0.11 -4.09
N GLU A 69 -6.34 -1.30 -4.47
CA GLU A 69 -5.46 -2.32 -5.03
C GLU A 69 -4.92 -1.90 -6.40
N GLY A 70 -5.76 -1.34 -7.27
CA GLY A 70 -5.30 -0.79 -8.56
C GLY A 70 -4.28 0.34 -8.39
N PHE A 71 -4.50 1.24 -7.44
CA PHE A 71 -3.59 2.32 -7.07
C PHE A 71 -2.25 1.78 -6.58
N ARG A 72 -2.25 0.79 -5.69
CA ARG A 72 -1.04 0.13 -5.21
C ARG A 72 -0.24 -0.49 -6.35
N LEU A 73 -0.92 -1.23 -7.22
CA LEU A 73 -0.28 -1.88 -8.37
C LEU A 73 0.30 -0.87 -9.35
N LEU A 74 -0.42 0.23 -9.62
CA LEU A 74 0.09 1.30 -10.46
C LEU A 74 1.34 1.94 -9.85
N ALA A 75 1.32 2.23 -8.55
CA ALA A 75 2.44 2.89 -7.86
C ALA A 75 3.68 2.00 -7.84
N LEU A 76 3.51 0.69 -7.60
CA LEU A 76 4.59 -0.29 -7.69
C LEU A 76 5.14 -0.42 -9.11
N ASN A 77 4.28 -0.36 -10.13
CA ASN A 77 4.70 -0.46 -11.52
C ASN A 77 5.47 0.78 -12.00
N GLU A 78 5.04 1.98 -11.60
CA GLU A 78 5.69 3.23 -12.03
C GLU A 78 6.94 3.58 -11.22
N PHE A 79 6.93 3.34 -9.90
CA PHE A 79 7.97 3.85 -9.00
C PHE A 79 8.70 2.74 -8.23
N GLY A 80 8.17 1.52 -8.19
CA GLY A 80 8.74 0.40 -7.47
C GLY A 80 9.07 0.75 -6.01
N PRO A 81 10.34 0.63 -5.56
CA PRO A 81 10.72 0.90 -4.17
C PRO A 81 10.58 2.38 -3.78
N MET A 82 10.50 3.29 -4.77
CA MET A 82 10.32 4.72 -4.52
C MET A 82 8.86 5.13 -4.35
N ALA A 83 7.90 4.21 -4.55
CA ALA A 83 6.47 4.49 -4.50
C ALA A 83 6.07 5.21 -3.20
N LYS A 84 6.50 4.71 -2.04
CA LYS A 84 6.20 5.33 -0.75
C LYS A 84 6.68 6.80 -0.68
N THR A 85 7.91 7.05 -1.10
CA THR A 85 8.52 8.39 -1.05
C THR A 85 7.78 9.37 -1.96
N VAL A 86 7.49 8.95 -3.19
CA VAL A 86 6.77 9.78 -4.16
C VAL A 86 5.35 10.11 -3.67
N LEU A 87 4.63 9.11 -3.16
CA LEU A 87 3.28 9.30 -2.64
C LEU A 87 3.26 10.22 -1.40
N HIS A 88 4.24 10.07 -0.50
CA HIS A 88 4.40 10.96 0.65
C HIS A 88 4.67 12.41 0.24
N GLU A 89 5.52 12.63 -0.77
CA GLU A 89 5.79 13.97 -1.30
C GLU A 89 4.53 14.62 -1.89
N TRP A 90 3.62 13.80 -2.41
CA TRP A 90 2.31 14.26 -2.90
C TRP A 90 1.25 14.41 -1.80
N GLY A 91 1.58 14.16 -0.54
CA GLY A 91 0.68 14.25 0.61
C GLY A 91 -0.15 12.98 0.88
N ILE A 92 0.05 11.91 0.13
CA ILE A 92 -0.67 10.64 0.31
C ILE A 92 0.14 9.74 1.26
N GLN A 93 -0.39 9.53 2.47
CA GLN A 93 0.30 8.78 3.53
C GLN A 93 -0.42 7.49 3.94
N ASN A 94 -1.70 7.37 3.61
CA ASN A 94 -2.56 6.24 3.95
C ASN A 94 -3.65 6.06 2.88
N CYS A 95 -4.39 4.95 2.97
CA CYS A 95 -5.48 4.64 2.03
C CYS A 95 -6.63 5.67 2.10
N ALA A 96 -6.90 6.23 3.28
CA ALA A 96 -7.96 7.22 3.46
C ALA A 96 -7.70 8.51 2.67
N HIS A 97 -6.43 8.94 2.54
CA HIS A 97 -6.05 10.09 1.72
C HIS A 97 -6.37 9.86 0.23
N VAL A 98 -6.30 8.61 -0.25
CA VAL A 98 -6.72 8.28 -1.62
C VAL A 98 -8.23 8.47 -1.76
N GLY A 99 -9.01 8.05 -0.76
CA GLY A 99 -10.45 8.31 -0.67
C GLY A 99 -10.77 9.80 -0.69
N ASP A 100 -10.11 10.61 0.14
CA ASP A 100 -10.29 12.08 0.16
C ASP A 100 -10.11 12.69 -1.24
N ILE A 101 -9.06 12.28 -1.97
CA ILE A 101 -8.82 12.74 -3.34
C ILE A 101 -9.97 12.34 -4.28
N VAL A 102 -10.47 11.11 -4.18
CA VAL A 102 -11.62 10.65 -4.99
C VAL A 102 -12.84 11.51 -4.69
N PHE A 103 -13.16 11.76 -3.42
CA PHE A 103 -14.30 12.59 -3.05
C PHE A 103 -14.15 14.04 -3.54
N HIS A 104 -12.96 14.62 -3.49
CA HIS A 104 -12.71 15.93 -4.11
C HIS A 104 -13.05 15.91 -5.61
N LEU A 105 -12.59 14.90 -6.34
CA LEU A 105 -12.86 14.78 -7.78
C LEU A 105 -14.35 14.55 -8.09
N VAL A 106 -15.06 13.81 -7.24
CA VAL A 106 -16.52 13.59 -7.35
C VAL A 106 -17.30 14.88 -7.08
N GLN A 107 -16.91 15.66 -6.07
CA GLN A 107 -17.55 16.94 -5.74
C GLN A 107 -17.43 17.96 -6.88
N HIS A 108 -16.31 17.95 -7.59
CA HIS A 108 -16.05 18.84 -8.72
C HIS A 108 -16.54 18.30 -10.08
N GLY A 109 -17.29 17.19 -10.10
CA GLY A 109 -17.88 16.63 -11.31
C GLY A 109 -16.89 15.97 -12.28
N ILE A 110 -15.66 15.72 -11.82
CA ILE A 110 -14.63 15.04 -12.60
C ILE A 110 -14.90 13.54 -12.64
N LEU A 111 -15.35 12.97 -11.52
CA LEU A 111 -15.76 11.58 -11.39
C LEU A 111 -17.27 11.48 -11.21
N GLY A 112 -17.85 10.38 -11.72
CA GLY A 112 -19.26 10.06 -11.49
C GLY A 112 -19.53 9.83 -10.00
N LYS A 113 -20.63 10.36 -9.50
CA LYS A 113 -21.10 10.10 -8.15
C LYS A 113 -21.63 8.67 -8.07
N SER A 114 -21.16 7.91 -7.09
CA SER A 114 -21.83 6.69 -6.64
C SER A 114 -22.50 6.98 -5.32
N GLU A 115 -23.75 6.57 -5.18
CA GLU A 115 -24.50 6.73 -3.92
C GLU A 115 -24.03 5.77 -2.83
N THR A 116 -23.24 4.75 -3.21
CA THR A 116 -22.77 3.72 -2.28
C THR A 116 -21.35 3.96 -1.76
N ASP A 117 -20.58 4.89 -2.34
CA ASP A 117 -19.21 5.14 -1.92
C ASP A 117 -19.19 5.91 -0.61
N ARG A 118 -18.62 5.28 0.42
CA ARG A 118 -18.42 5.91 1.72
C ARG A 118 -16.93 6.05 2.00
N PRO A 119 -16.49 7.08 2.75
CA PRO A 119 -15.10 7.19 3.19
C PRO A 119 -14.58 5.94 3.90
N GLU A 120 -15.47 5.19 4.55
CA GLU A 120 -15.15 3.93 5.22
C GLU A 120 -14.66 2.84 4.24
N ASP A 121 -15.09 2.88 2.97
CA ASP A 121 -14.65 1.93 1.94
C ASP A 121 -13.17 2.10 1.56
N PHE A 122 -12.55 3.20 2.01
CA PHE A 122 -11.14 3.53 1.80
C PHE A 122 -10.27 3.34 3.05
N GLN A 123 -10.80 2.73 4.11
CA GLN A 123 -10.01 2.47 5.32
C GLN A 123 -8.97 1.36 5.12
N GLU A 124 -7.88 1.47 5.89
CA GLU A 124 -6.59 0.78 5.69
C GLU A 124 -6.71 -0.75 5.52
N ILE A 125 -6.81 -1.19 4.26
CA ILE A 125 -6.69 -2.61 3.86
C ILE A 125 -5.25 -3.09 4.05
N TRP A 126 -4.28 -2.18 3.98
CA TRP A 126 -2.86 -2.40 4.16
C TRP A 126 -2.16 -1.08 4.54
N THR A 127 -1.00 -1.19 5.18
CA THR A 127 -0.14 -0.03 5.46
C THR A 127 0.79 0.25 4.27
N PHE A 128 1.22 1.51 4.12
CA PHE A 128 2.19 1.88 3.07
C PHE A 128 3.53 1.15 3.21
N ASN A 129 3.92 0.77 4.43
CA ASN A 129 5.11 -0.06 4.62
C ASN A 129 4.91 -1.47 4.05
N GLU A 130 3.77 -2.11 4.32
CA GLU A 130 3.46 -3.43 3.78
C GLU A 130 3.35 -3.41 2.25
N ALA A 131 2.75 -2.36 1.70
CA ALA A 131 2.53 -2.25 0.27
C ALA A 131 3.80 -1.90 -0.53
N PHE A 132 4.65 -1.02 -0.01
CA PHE A 132 5.72 -0.38 -0.79
C PHE A 132 7.14 -0.59 -0.25
N VAL A 133 7.30 -1.07 0.99
CA VAL A 133 8.63 -1.29 1.61
C VAL A 133 8.94 -2.77 1.74
N LEU A 134 8.06 -3.54 2.40
CA LEU A 134 8.27 -4.98 2.63
C LEU A 134 8.60 -5.77 1.35
N PRO A 135 7.96 -5.52 0.18
CA PRO A 135 8.26 -6.27 -1.05
C PRO A 135 9.70 -6.11 -1.55
N PHE A 136 10.42 -5.06 -1.12
CA PHE A 136 11.78 -4.77 -1.53
C PHE A 136 12.81 -5.00 -0.42
N GLN A 137 12.39 -5.40 0.78
CA GLN A 137 13.34 -5.73 1.84
C GLN A 137 14.03 -7.05 1.50
N PRO A 138 15.38 -7.11 1.57
CA PRO A 138 16.07 -8.37 1.40
C PRO A 138 15.66 -9.31 2.52
N CYS A 139 15.11 -10.48 2.17
CA CYS A 139 14.93 -11.58 3.11
C CYS A 139 16.27 -11.82 3.78
N GLN A 140 16.36 -11.55 5.09
CA GLN A 140 17.58 -11.85 5.82
C GLN A 140 17.81 -13.35 5.72
N ARG A 141 18.77 -13.74 4.88
CA ARG A 141 19.21 -15.12 4.73
C ARG A 141 19.82 -15.46 6.08
N SER A 142 19.03 -16.12 6.93
CA SER A 142 19.52 -16.59 8.23
C SER A 142 20.73 -17.45 7.96
N VAL A 143 21.91 -16.92 8.29
CA VAL A 143 23.14 -17.70 8.23
C VAL A 143 22.98 -18.72 9.35
N VAL A 144 22.47 -19.90 8.99
CA VAL A 144 22.45 -21.06 9.89
C VAL A 144 23.90 -21.25 10.30
N SER A 145 24.23 -20.81 11.52
CA SER A 145 25.54 -21.01 12.12
C SER A 145 25.73 -22.51 12.20
N LYS A 146 26.46 -23.08 11.23
CA LYS A 146 26.89 -24.48 11.28
C LYS A 146 27.75 -24.60 12.52
N LYS A 147 27.16 -25.09 13.60
CA LYS A 147 27.88 -25.56 14.79
C LYS A 147 28.88 -26.59 14.26
N THR A 148 30.15 -26.20 14.17
CA THR A 148 31.24 -27.10 13.86
C THR A 148 31.20 -28.20 14.92
N VAL A 149 30.71 -29.37 14.54
CA VAL A 149 30.88 -30.60 15.32
C VAL A 149 32.39 -30.83 15.39
N ARG A 150 33.01 -30.41 16.48
CA ARG A 150 34.40 -30.75 16.79
C ARG A 150 34.44 -32.28 16.90
N ARG A 151 35.00 -32.91 15.87
CA ARG A 151 35.31 -34.35 15.82
C ARG A 151 36.25 -34.65 17.00
N VAL A 152 35.71 -35.22 18.07
CA VAL A 152 36.52 -35.76 19.16
C VAL A 152 37.16 -37.04 18.63
N THR A 153 38.45 -36.98 18.33
CA THR A 153 39.28 -38.17 18.13
C THR A 153 39.51 -38.84 19.49
N PRO A 154 39.28 -40.15 19.65
CA PRO A 154 39.52 -40.84 20.90
C PRO A 154 41.03 -41.01 21.12
N SER A 155 41.60 -40.23 22.05
CA SER A 155 42.98 -40.40 22.50
C SER A 155 43.07 -41.57 23.49
N LYS A 156 43.89 -42.53 23.08
CA LYS A 156 44.25 -43.81 23.71
C LYS A 156 44.55 -43.68 25.21
N THR A 157 43.79 -44.43 26.00
CA THR A 157 43.98 -44.69 27.43
C THR A 157 45.37 -45.24 27.71
N ARG A 158 46.14 -44.59 28.59
CA ARG A 158 47.34 -45.18 29.19
C ARG A 158 47.23 -45.12 30.71
N SER A 159 47.05 -46.31 31.27
CA SER A 159 47.00 -46.68 32.68
C SER A 159 48.24 -46.18 33.45
N GLY A 160 48.03 -45.70 34.68
CA GLY A 160 49.09 -45.12 35.52
C GLY A 160 48.64 -44.84 36.97
N ASN A 161 48.24 -45.90 37.65
CA ASN A 161 48.27 -46.18 39.10
C ASN A 161 48.30 -45.03 40.15
N ARG A 162 47.26 -44.99 40.99
CA ARG A 162 47.15 -44.17 42.22
C ARG A 162 47.95 -44.79 43.37
N LYS A 163 48.66 -43.98 44.15
CA LYS A 163 48.99 -44.26 45.57
C LYS A 163 48.34 -43.18 46.45
N PRO A 164 47.60 -43.53 47.52
CA PRO A 164 46.99 -42.57 48.43
C PRO A 164 47.99 -42.06 49.49
N LYS A 165 47.90 -40.78 49.85
CA LYS A 165 48.56 -40.19 51.03
C LYS A 165 47.62 -40.24 52.25
N PRO A 166 48.11 -40.58 53.45
CA PRO A 166 47.30 -40.62 54.67
C PRO A 166 47.05 -39.22 55.25
N HIS A 167 45.82 -38.94 55.65
CA HIS A 167 45.42 -37.73 56.38
C HIS A 167 45.19 -38.08 57.86
N THR A 168 45.83 -37.32 58.74
CA THR A 168 45.81 -37.45 60.21
C THR A 168 44.45 -37.07 60.82
N PRO A 169 44.03 -37.71 61.94
CA PRO A 169 42.78 -37.37 62.63
C PRO A 169 42.96 -36.20 63.61
N LYS A 170 42.04 -35.22 63.59
CA LYS A 170 41.85 -34.24 64.66
C LYS A 170 40.88 -34.83 65.71
N LYS A 171 41.34 -35.00 66.94
CA LYS A 171 40.50 -35.20 68.14
C LYS A 171 40.13 -33.83 68.70
N ASN A 172 38.85 -33.62 68.94
CA ASN A 172 38.32 -32.63 69.89
C ASN A 172 37.59 -33.40 71.00
N SER A 173 37.90 -33.04 72.25
CA SER A 173 37.30 -33.44 73.53
C SER A 173 37.23 -34.92 73.88
#